data_AF-X1QL74-F1
#
_entry.id   AF-X1QL74-F1
#
_cell.length_a   1.000
_cell.length_b   1.000
_cell.length_c   1.000
_cell.angle_alpha   90.00
_cell.angle_beta   90.00
_cell.angle_gamma   90.00
#
_symmetry.space_group_name_H-M   'P 1'
#
loop_
_entity.id
_entity.type
_entity.pdbx_description
1 polymer ?
#
loop_
_entity_poly.entity_id
_entity_poly.type
_entity_poly.pdbx_seq_one_letter_code
_entity_poly.pdbx_strand_id
1 'polypeptide(L)' 'MPKLPDFVKPPQIFTTISNDNGEVKAYGLYEVEDNKSHEGYVAIAKRMTGYFEAEGVKYKIEPLMSIKESLNLLGLV' A
#
# COMPACT_ATOMS: atom_id res chain seq x y z
N MET A 1 0.19 -5.79 15.72
CA MET A 1 -0.35 -5.74 14.33
C MET A 1 -0.57 -7.15 13.82
N PRO A 2 -1.68 -7.44 13.13
CA PRO A 2 -1.92 -8.74 12.50
C PRO A 2 -0.73 -9.18 11.60
N LYS A 3 -0.35 -10.46 11.67
CA LYS A 3 0.67 -11.03 10.78
C LYS A 3 0.14 -11.01 9.34
N LEU A 4 0.98 -10.59 8.39
CA LEU A 4 0.63 -10.68 6.97
C LEU A 4 0.75 -12.14 6.49
N PRO A 5 -0.08 -12.56 5.53
CA PRO A 5 0.09 -13.84 4.84
C PRO A 5 1.50 -13.94 4.23
N ASP A 6 2.06 -15.14 4.19
CA ASP A 6 3.45 -15.34 3.75
C ASP A 6 3.67 -14.99 2.26
N PHE A 7 2.60 -14.91 1.45
CA PHE A 7 2.67 -14.47 0.04
C PHE A 7 2.74 -12.95 -0.14
N VAL A 8 2.51 -12.17 0.92
CA VAL A 8 2.70 -10.72 0.89
C VAL A 8 4.15 -10.46 1.30
N LYS A 9 4.97 -9.95 0.37
CA LYS A 9 6.36 -9.65 0.70
C LYS A 9 6.44 -8.53 1.75
N PRO A 10 7.44 -8.56 2.64
CA PRO A 10 7.63 -7.52 3.64
C PRO A 10 7.67 -6.13 2.99
N PRO A 11 7.04 -5.11 3.61
CA PRO A 11 7.02 -3.79 3.01
C PRO A 11 8.42 -3.17 2.99
N GLN A 12 8.75 -2.52 1.88
CA GLN A 12 9.78 -1.48 1.89
C GLN A 12 9.15 -0.21 2.46
N ILE A 13 9.77 0.35 3.49
CA ILE A 13 9.23 1.50 4.23
C ILE A 13 10.05 2.74 3.88
N PHE A 14 9.35 3.79 3.46
CA PHE A 14 9.92 5.12 3.24
C PHE A 14 9.21 6.11 4.14
N THR A 15 9.94 7.01 4.78
CA THR A 15 9.36 8.07 5.61
C THR A 15 9.84 9.42 5.09
N THR A 16 8.93 10.38 5.00
CA THR A 16 9.24 11.76 4.63
C THR A 16 8.45 12.73 5.49
N ILE A 17 8.93 13.96 5.55
CA ILE A 17 8.24 15.08 6.20
C ILE A 17 7.78 16.02 5.10
N SER A 18 6.50 16.33 5.08
CA SER A 18 5.91 17.30 4.18
C SER A 18 6.47 18.69 4.47
N ASN A 19 7.08 19.32 3.48
CA ASN A 19 7.65 20.66 3.62
C ASN A 19 6.57 21.73 3.87
N ASP A 20 5.33 21.49 3.45
CA ASP A 20 4.28 22.50 3.44
C ASP A 20 3.58 22.66 4.80
N ASN A 21 3.53 21.59 5.60
CA ASN A 21 2.77 21.54 6.85
C ASN A 21 3.41 20.68 7.95
N GLY A 22 4.62 20.15 7.73
CA GLY A 22 5.31 19.30 8.70
C GLY A 22 4.67 17.92 8.92
N GLU A 23 3.69 17.53 8.10
CA GLU A 23 3.06 16.21 8.21
C GLU A 23 4.07 15.10 7.93
N VAL A 24 4.15 14.12 8.83
CA VAL A 24 4.93 12.91 8.62
C VAL A 24 4.15 11.96 7.72
N LYS A 25 4.76 11.54 6.60
CA LYS A 25 4.20 10.54 5.69
C LYS A 25 5.07 9.30 5.70
N ALA A 26 4.44 8.15 5.92
CA ALA A 26 5.07 6.84 5.79
C ALA A 26 4.45 6.09 4.61
N TYR A 27 5.28 5.67 3.68
CA TYR A 27 4.90 4.81 2.55
C TYR A 27 5.38 3.40 2.83
N GLY A 28 4.47 2.44 2.77
CA GLY A 28 4.79 1.01 2.74
C GLY A 28 4.53 0.47 1.36
N LEU A 29 5.59 0.09 0.64
CA LEU A 29 5.47 -0.60 -0.65
C LEU A 29 5.39 -2.09 -0.41
N TYR A 30 4.23 -2.68 -0.67
CA TYR A 30 3.97 -4.11 -0.54
C TYR A 30 3.93 -4.75 -1.92
N GLU A 31 4.54 -5.93 -2.06
CA GLU A 31 4.47 -6.73 -3.28
C GLU A 31 3.62 -7.97 -3.01
N VAL A 32 2.69 -8.24 -3.93
CA VAL A 32 1.73 -9.34 -3.85
C VAL A 32 1.68 -9.99 -5.23
N GLU A 33 1.62 -11.32 -5.28
CA GLU A 33 1.38 -12.05 -6.53
C GLU A 33 0.02 -11.64 -7.16
N ASP A 34 -0.02 -11.44 -8.48
CA ASP A 34 -1.21 -10.94 -9.19
C ASP A 34 -2.49 -11.74 -8.89
N ASN A 35 -2.38 -13.07 -8.89
CA ASN A 35 -3.50 -13.98 -8.62
C ASN A 35 -4.00 -13.94 -7.17
N LYS A 36 -3.28 -13.28 -6.27
CA LYS A 36 -3.63 -13.05 -4.86
C LYS A 36 -3.78 -11.58 -4.51
N SER A 37 -3.79 -10.69 -5.51
CA SER A 37 -3.87 -9.23 -5.33
C SER A 37 -5.03 -8.81 -4.43
N HIS A 38 -6.22 -9.39 -4.61
CA HIS A 38 -7.38 -9.11 -3.77
C HIS A 38 -7.18 -9.55 -2.31
N GLU A 39 -6.70 -10.77 -2.08
CA GLU A 39 -6.43 -11.30 -0.73
C GLU A 39 -5.33 -10.49 -0.02
N GLY A 40 -4.28 -10.11 -0.76
CA GLY A 40 -3.22 -9.25 -0.27
C GLY A 40 -3.72 -7.87 0.12
N TYR A 41 -4.55 -7.23 -0.73
CA TYR A 41 -5.19 -5.96 -0.42
C TYR A 41 -5.99 -6.03 0.89
N VAL A 42 -6.84 -7.05 1.04
CA VAL A 42 -7.65 -7.25 2.26
C VAL A 42 -6.75 -7.44 3.49
N ALA A 43 -5.68 -8.23 3.38
CA ALA A 43 -4.75 -8.46 4.48
C ALA A 43 -4.00 -7.18 4.90
N ILE A 44 -3.54 -6.38 3.93
CA ILE A 44 -2.86 -5.10 4.18
C ILE A 44 -3.84 -4.10 4.82
N ALA A 45 -5.05 -3.99 4.31
CA ALA A 45 -6.08 -3.11 4.88
C ALA A 45 -6.40 -3.48 6.34
N LYS A 46 -6.59 -4.78 6.63
CA LYS A 46 -6.80 -5.29 8.00
C LYS A 46 -5.62 -5.01 8.93
N ARG A 47 -4.38 -5.01 8.43
CA ARG A 47 -3.22 -4.68 9.26
C ARG A 47 -3.25 -3.22 9.71
N MET A 48 -3.78 -2.34 8.87
CA MET A 48 -3.79 -0.89 9.11
C MET A 48 -4.98 -0.41 9.94
N THR A 49 -5.99 -1.26 10.17
CA THR A 49 -7.10 -0.93 11.09
C THR A 49 -6.61 -0.61 12.50
N GLY A 50 -5.44 -1.13 12.91
CA GLY A 50 -4.81 -0.80 14.20
C GLY A 50 -4.43 0.69 14.35
N TYR A 51 -4.46 1.47 13.27
CA TYR A 51 -4.20 2.90 13.27
C TYR A 51 -5.47 3.75 13.07
N PHE A 52 -6.65 3.15 12.87
CA PHE A 52 -7.87 3.89 12.53
C PHE A 52 -8.40 4.77 13.67
N GLU A 53 -8.08 4.42 14.90
CA GLU A 53 -8.49 5.19 16.09
C GLU A 53 -7.45 6.25 16.49
N ALA A 54 -6.31 6.32 15.81
CA ALA A 54 -5.29 7.30 16.10
C ALA A 54 -5.67 8.67 15.51
N GLU A 55 -5.89 9.65 16.37
CA GLU A 55 -6.21 11.01 15.97
C GLU A 55 -5.13 11.60 15.05
N GLY A 56 -5.56 12.26 13.97
CA GLY A 56 -4.66 12.85 12.97
C GLY A 56 -4.04 11.87 11.98
N VAL A 57 -4.22 10.56 12.16
CA VAL A 57 -3.72 9.55 11.21
C VAL A 57 -4.69 9.38 10.05
N LYS A 58 -4.19 9.54 8.83
CA LYS A 58 -4.89 9.21 7.59
C LYS A 58 -4.14 8.09 6.89
N TYR A 59 -4.88 7.16 6.33
CA TYR A 59 -4.32 6.03 5.60
C TYR A 59 -5.05 5.83 4.28
N LYS A 60 -4.29 5.47 3.23
CA LYS A 60 -4.80 5.14 1.91
C LYS A 60 -3.96 3.99 1.33
N ILE A 61 -4.63 3.06 0.66
CA ILE A 61 -3.98 2.05 -0.19
C ILE A 61 -4.11 2.50 -1.63
N GLU A 62 -3.01 2.48 -2.36
CA GLU A 62 -2.98 2.74 -3.79
C GLU A 62 -2.46 1.49 -4.49
N PRO A 63 -3.30 0.77 -5.26
CA PRO A 63 -2.82 -0.29 -6.15
C PRO A 63 -1.85 0.32 -7.16
N LEU A 64 -0.68 -0.31 -7.32
CA LEU A 64 0.33 0.10 -8.28
C LEU A 64 0.40 -0.95 -9.39
N MET A 65 0.67 -0.48 -10.60
CA MET A 65 0.93 -1.32 -11.76
C MET A 65 2.11 -0.75 -12.53
N SER A 66 2.80 -1.60 -13.27
CA SER A 66 3.84 -1.17 -14.19
C SER A 66 3.25 -0.30 -15.30
N ILE A 67 4.10 0.55 -15.89
CA ILE A 67 3.74 1.34 -17.07
C ILE A 67 3.26 0.44 -18.22
N LYS A 68 3.83 -0.75 -18.37
CA LYS A 68 3.42 -1.70 -19.41
C LYS A 68 1.99 -2.19 -19.20
N GLU A 69 1.65 -2.56 -17.98
CA GLU A 69 0.28 -2.98 -17.63
C GLU A 69 -0.73 -1.84 -17.78
N SER A 70 -0.35 -0.62 -17.40
CA SER A 70 -1.23 0.54 -17.57
C SER A 70 -1.49 0.87 -19.05
N LEU A 71 -0.47 0.75 -19.90
CA LEU A 71 -0.62 0.94 -21.35
C LEU A 71 -1.47 -0.17 -21.99
N ASN A 72 -1.33 -1.43 -21.55
CA ASN A 72 -2.20 -2.54 -21.99
C ASN A 72 -3.68 -2.24 -21.68
N LEU A 73 -3.98 -1.71 -20.49
CA LEU A 73 -5.36 -1.34 -20.11
C LEU A 73 -5.95 -0.22 -20.96
N LEU A 74 -5.10 0.64 -21.51
CA LEU A 74 -5.49 1.72 -22.42
C LEU A 74 -5.52 1.27 -23.89
N GLY A 75 -5.17 0.01 -24.19
CA GLY A 75 -5.10 -0.52 -25.55
C GLY A 75 -3.97 0.08 -26.39
N LEU A 76 -2.91 0.58 -25.74
CA LEU A 76 -1.80 1.27 -26.40
C LEU A 76 -0.61 0.36 -26.72
N VAL A 77 -0.57 -0.85 -26.16
CA VAL A 77 0.40 -1.93 -26.41
C VAL A 77 -0.23 -3.29 -26.17
#